data_AF-F3KJ43-F1
#
_entry.id   AF-F3KJ43-F1
#
_cell.length_a   1.000
_cell.length_b   1.000
_cell.length_c   1.000
_cell.angle_alpha   90.00
_cell.angle_beta   90.00
_cell.angle_gamma   90.00
#
_symmetry.space_group_name_H-M   'P 1'
#
loop_
_entity.id
_entity.type
_entity.pdbx_description
1 polymer ?
#
loop_
_entity_poly.entity_id
_entity_poly.type
_entity_poly.pdbx_seq_one_letter_code
_entity_poly.pdbx_strand_id
1 'polypeptide(L)'
;MFKKGLSFKSNFHHGLKSEKYQKYSLKTQKIKNKKAILLSQLGILIFFGGYFVGLPTSSGHNEELLNPIGLFSTEYQVENLRGDSMYLYKYWNILPGATLSVNILNPVSMPKESIELIKNSITSTDTMDIDDSLLHKGPKNSFSTYYLGWEGALQSTPDTKIPIPKNFVITNSDKANGDIIIILSNIKDRSGNTGYTKTVLEGDHIVKAFITIYNVNALSSNQLETITRHEFGHAIGLGHSSAPEDLMAPTIDMTYPYISECNIQAVIDLYNEKSDGTTTCQK
;
A
#
# COMPACT_ATOMS: atom_id res chain seq x y z
N MET A 1 -47.57 -36.33 4.89
CA MET A 1 -49.03 -36.32 4.69
C MET A 1 -49.67 -36.02 6.05
N PHE A 2 -49.94 -34.75 6.36
CA PHE A 2 -50.59 -34.33 7.60
C PHE A 2 -51.55 -33.18 7.30
N LYS A 3 -52.83 -33.34 7.66
CA LYS A 3 -53.73 -32.35 8.29
C LYS A 3 -55.19 -32.75 8.10
N LYS A 4 -55.91 -32.85 9.21
CA LYS A 4 -57.24 -32.27 9.40
C LYS A 4 -57.40 -31.95 10.88
N GLY A 5 -57.35 -30.67 11.20
CA GLY A 5 -57.63 -30.11 12.52
C GLY A 5 -58.96 -29.36 12.47
N LEU A 6 -59.72 -29.50 13.57
CA LEU A 6 -61.08 -29.01 13.77
C LEU A 6 -61.20 -27.47 13.80
N SER A 7 -62.41 -27.04 13.46
CA SER A 7 -62.99 -25.71 13.61
C SER A 7 -63.28 -25.35 15.06
N PHE A 8 -63.02 -24.10 15.46
CA PHE A 8 -63.80 -23.40 16.48
C PHE A 8 -63.92 -21.90 16.14
N LYS A 9 -65.15 -21.40 16.09
CA LYS A 9 -65.50 -19.97 15.98
C LYS A 9 -65.58 -19.37 17.39
N SER A 10 -65.09 -18.14 17.56
CA SER A 10 -65.72 -17.17 18.47
C SER A 10 -65.45 -15.74 17.97
N ASN A 11 -66.50 -14.92 17.98
CA ASN A 11 -66.49 -13.50 17.62
C ASN A 11 -66.21 -12.66 18.88
N PHE A 12 -65.44 -11.58 18.77
CA PHE A 12 -65.70 -10.34 19.54
C PHE A 12 -65.07 -9.11 18.86
N HIS A 13 -65.75 -7.98 19.01
CA HIS A 13 -65.66 -6.72 18.28
C HIS A 13 -64.46 -5.80 18.61
N HIS A 14 -64.25 -4.85 17.68
CA HIS A 14 -63.97 -3.41 17.85
C HIS A 14 -62.57 -2.86 17.48
N GLY A 15 -62.57 -1.91 16.53
CA GLY A 15 -61.73 -0.69 16.60
C GLY A 15 -60.56 -0.56 15.63
N LEU A 16 -60.82 -0.26 14.35
CA LEU A 16 -59.81 0.28 13.42
C LEU A 16 -59.63 1.79 13.68
N LYS A 17 -58.40 2.23 13.98
CA LYS A 17 -57.95 3.62 13.83
C LYS A 17 -56.80 3.67 12.82
N SER A 18 -57.02 4.43 11.76
CA SER A 18 -56.08 4.80 10.70
C SER A 18 -55.20 5.99 11.11
N GLU A 19 -53.98 6.06 10.57
CA GLU A 19 -53.16 7.23 10.18
C GLU A 19 -51.74 6.71 9.86
N LYS A 20 -50.92 7.17 8.91
CA LYS A 20 -50.95 8.13 7.80
C LYS A 20 -49.66 7.82 7.00
N TYR A 21 -49.75 7.50 5.71
CA TYR A 21 -48.58 7.38 4.81
C TYR A 21 -48.28 8.74 4.18
N GLN A 22 -47.07 9.28 4.39
CA GLN A 22 -46.64 10.57 3.85
C GLN A 22 -45.83 10.37 2.55
N LYS A 23 -46.40 10.83 1.43
CA LYS A 23 -45.83 10.78 0.08
C LYS A 23 -45.17 12.13 -0.20
N TYR A 24 -43.84 12.19 -0.26
CA TYR A 24 -43.12 13.39 -0.67
C TYR A 24 -43.00 13.47 -2.20
N SER A 25 -43.57 14.54 -2.75
CA SER A 25 -43.50 14.95 -4.15
C SER A 25 -42.30 15.89 -4.33
N LEU A 26 -41.32 15.50 -5.15
CA LEU A 26 -40.24 16.39 -5.60
C LEU A 26 -40.70 17.10 -6.88
N LYS A 27 -41.02 18.39 -6.73
CA LYS A 27 -41.34 19.31 -7.81
C LYS A 27 -40.02 19.83 -8.40
N THR A 28 -39.80 19.57 -9.69
CA THR A 28 -38.68 20.08 -10.47
C THR A 28 -38.81 21.59 -10.69
N GLN A 29 -37.80 22.36 -10.26
CA GLN A 29 -37.71 23.79 -10.54
C GLN A 29 -36.50 24.06 -11.44
N LYS A 30 -36.78 24.38 -12.70
CA LYS A 30 -35.82 24.91 -13.68
C LYS A 30 -35.43 26.33 -13.28
N ILE A 31 -34.15 26.62 -13.13
CA ILE A 31 -33.63 27.99 -13.08
C ILE A 31 -32.70 28.19 -14.28
N LYS A 32 -33.06 29.18 -15.12
CA LYS A 32 -32.28 29.67 -16.27
C LYS A 32 -31.28 30.74 -15.80
N ASN A 33 -30.10 30.72 -16.41
CA ASN A 33 -28.93 31.61 -16.29
C ASN A 33 -29.20 33.10 -16.05
N LYS A 34 -28.28 33.76 -15.29
CA LYS A 34 -27.67 35.07 -15.63
C LYS A 34 -26.40 35.31 -14.79
N LYS A 35 -25.38 35.86 -15.47
CA LYS A 35 -24.06 36.26 -14.93
C LYS A 35 -24.22 37.33 -13.84
N ALA A 36 -23.43 37.23 -12.78
CA ALA A 36 -23.12 38.34 -11.88
C ALA A 36 -21.64 38.29 -11.50
N ILE A 37 -20.92 39.32 -11.93
CA ILE A 37 -19.54 39.65 -11.56
C ILE A 37 -19.62 40.46 -10.27
N LEU A 38 -18.77 40.16 -9.28
CA LEU A 38 -18.49 41.08 -8.19
C LEU A 38 -17.02 40.95 -7.78
N LEU A 39 -16.25 41.95 -8.19
CA LEU A 39 -14.92 42.28 -7.68
C LEU A 39 -15.10 43.21 -6.47
N SER A 40 -14.41 42.94 -5.37
CA SER A 40 -13.90 44.00 -4.49
C SER A 40 -12.66 43.49 -3.73
N GLN A 41 -11.62 44.31 -3.79
CA GLN A 41 -10.28 44.11 -3.24
C GLN A 41 -10.17 44.66 -1.81
N LEU A 42 -9.12 44.20 -1.10
CA LEU A 42 -8.14 44.94 -0.27
C LEU A 42 -7.60 43.93 0.77
N GLY A 43 -6.30 43.69 0.97
CA GLY A 43 -5.11 44.45 0.60
C GLY A 43 -4.29 44.72 1.87
N ILE A 44 -3.48 43.76 2.31
CA ILE A 44 -2.36 43.99 3.25
C ILE A 44 -1.27 42.94 2.95
N LEU A 45 -0.14 43.37 2.39
CA LEU A 45 1.16 42.75 2.68
C LEU A 45 2.24 43.83 2.58
N ILE A 46 2.82 44.09 3.74
CA ILE A 46 3.79 45.13 4.04
C ILE A 46 5.18 44.64 3.63
N PHE A 47 5.88 45.51 2.89
CA PHE A 47 7.32 45.75 2.86
C PHE A 47 8.24 44.81 3.67
N PHE A 48 9.16 44.13 3.00
CA PHE A 48 10.56 44.07 3.47
C PHE A 48 11.49 44.27 2.27
N GLY A 49 11.99 45.51 2.15
CA GLY A 49 13.07 45.90 1.27
C GLY A 49 14.42 45.42 1.80
N GLY A 50 15.32 45.16 0.88
CA GLY A 50 16.64 44.60 1.14
C GLY A 50 17.57 45.49 1.95
N TYR A 51 18.52 44.81 2.57
CA TYR A 51 19.86 45.31 2.91
C TYR A 51 20.77 44.10 2.80
N PHE A 52 21.81 44.19 1.96
CA PHE A 52 23.19 43.82 2.30
C PHE A 52 24.07 43.97 1.04
N VAL A 53 24.81 45.08 1.00
CA VAL A 53 26.05 45.26 0.23
C VAL A 53 27.14 45.62 1.22
N GLY A 54 28.28 44.94 1.12
CA GLY A 54 29.50 45.19 1.91
C GLY A 54 30.64 44.22 1.55
N LEU A 55 31.50 44.64 0.60
CA LEU A 55 32.86 44.14 0.26
C LEU A 55 33.88 44.53 1.38
N PRO A 56 35.16 44.05 1.46
CA PRO A 56 36.12 43.82 0.36
C PRO A 56 37.21 42.69 0.52
N THR A 57 38.12 42.69 -0.46
CA THR A 57 39.25 41.84 -0.88
C THR A 57 40.49 41.73 0.03
N SER A 58 41.28 40.64 -0.10
CA SER A 58 42.77 40.55 0.03
C SER A 58 43.22 39.07 -0.08
N SER A 59 43.84 38.61 -1.18
CA SER A 59 45.28 38.50 -1.49
C SER A 59 46.11 37.54 -0.61
N GLY A 60 46.60 36.45 -1.21
CA GLY A 60 47.63 35.60 -0.63
C GLY A 60 48.11 34.54 -1.62
N HIS A 61 48.99 34.93 -2.55
CA HIS A 61 49.84 33.99 -3.28
C HIS A 61 50.94 33.49 -2.35
N ASN A 62 51.21 32.19 -2.36
CA ASN A 62 52.55 31.62 -2.17
C ASN A 62 52.68 30.43 -3.12
N GLU A 63 53.66 30.52 -4.00
CA GLU A 63 54.10 29.49 -4.92
C GLU A 63 55.49 29.06 -4.45
N GLU A 64 55.68 27.81 -4.03
CA GLU A 64 56.99 27.15 -4.13
C GLU A 64 56.95 25.61 -4.08
N LEU A 65 57.42 25.04 -5.19
CA LEU A 65 58.21 23.80 -5.41
C LEU A 65 57.70 22.36 -5.14
N LEU A 66 57.55 21.65 -6.27
CA LEU A 66 57.82 20.24 -6.63
C LEU A 66 58.19 19.17 -5.55
N ASN A 67 57.29 18.16 -5.45
CA ASN A 67 57.42 16.67 -5.61
C ASN A 67 58.74 15.93 -5.27
N PRO A 68 58.77 14.60 -4.98
CA PRO A 68 57.72 13.58 -5.20
C PRO A 68 57.57 12.50 -4.08
N ILE A 69 56.45 11.76 -4.04
CA ILE A 69 56.35 10.31 -3.75
C ILE A 69 54.87 9.94 -3.95
N GLY A 70 54.63 8.87 -4.69
CA GLY A 70 53.32 8.47 -5.19
C GLY A 70 52.23 8.41 -4.12
N LEU A 71 51.19 9.22 -4.31
CA LEU A 71 49.91 9.07 -3.63
C LEU A 71 48.96 8.36 -4.60
N PHE A 72 48.62 7.12 -4.26
CA PHE A 72 47.47 6.44 -4.85
C PHE A 72 46.22 7.27 -4.58
N SER A 73 45.58 7.80 -5.62
CA SER A 73 44.21 8.29 -5.51
C SER A 73 43.30 7.07 -5.38
N THR A 74 43.05 6.64 -4.15
CA THR A 74 41.87 5.83 -3.88
C THR A 74 40.69 6.78 -4.07
N GLU A 75 39.99 6.60 -5.18
CA GLU A 75 38.69 7.21 -5.42
C GLU A 75 37.72 6.53 -4.44
N TYR A 76 37.79 6.89 -3.16
CA TYR A 76 36.72 6.60 -2.22
C TYR A 76 35.54 7.45 -2.67
N GLN A 77 34.74 6.92 -3.60
CA GLN A 77 33.36 7.34 -3.75
C GLN A 77 32.67 6.96 -2.45
N VAL A 78 32.60 7.91 -1.52
CA VAL A 78 31.66 7.83 -0.42
C VAL A 78 30.30 8.11 -1.04
N GLU A 79 29.66 7.07 -1.57
CA GLU A 79 28.24 7.13 -1.91
C GLU A 79 27.48 7.37 -0.60
N ASN A 80 26.75 8.48 -0.52
CA ASN A 80 25.87 8.73 0.60
C ASN A 80 24.75 7.67 0.57
N LEU A 81 24.89 6.62 1.37
CA LEU A 81 23.83 5.65 1.59
C LEU A 81 22.62 6.40 2.16
N ARG A 82 21.57 6.54 1.34
CA ARG A 82 20.27 7.01 1.86
C ARG A 82 19.77 5.93 2.80
N GLY A 83 19.54 6.28 4.06
CA GLY A 83 18.91 5.38 5.02
C GLY A 83 17.45 5.20 4.63
N ASP A 84 17.15 4.11 3.94
CA ASP A 84 15.77 3.79 3.57
C ASP A 84 15.06 3.21 4.77
N SER A 85 13.95 3.84 5.16
CA SER A 85 13.19 3.42 6.32
C SER A 85 11.84 2.87 5.90
N MET A 86 11.50 1.70 6.44
CA MET A 86 10.19 1.07 6.29
C MET A 86 9.43 1.17 7.60
N TYR A 87 8.23 1.73 7.57
CA TYR A 87 7.37 1.77 8.75
C TYR A 87 6.80 0.38 9.03
N LEU A 88 6.77 -0.01 10.30
CA LEU A 88 6.16 -1.25 10.77
C LEU A 88 4.77 -0.94 11.34
N TYR A 89 3.77 -1.74 11.02
CA TYR A 89 2.40 -1.50 11.47
C TYR A 89 1.95 -2.50 12.54
N LYS A 90 1.37 -3.64 12.14
CA LYS A 90 0.76 -4.65 13.03
C LYS A 90 0.93 -6.02 12.41
N TYR A 91 1.07 -7.06 13.23
CA TYR A 91 1.33 -8.42 12.77
C TYR A 91 0.10 -9.32 12.89
N TRP A 92 0.10 -10.43 12.17
CA TRP A 92 -0.87 -11.52 12.38
C TRP A 92 -0.47 -12.35 13.59
N ASN A 93 -1.42 -12.66 14.46
CA ASN A 93 -1.20 -13.63 15.55
C ASN A 93 -1.78 -14.99 15.14
N ILE A 94 -0.91 -15.84 14.61
CA ILE A 94 -1.27 -17.15 14.07
C ILE A 94 -0.38 -18.25 14.66
N LEU A 95 -0.86 -19.48 14.58
CA LEU A 95 -0.06 -20.65 14.92
C LEU A 95 1.05 -20.87 13.87
N PRO A 96 2.23 -21.39 14.27
CA PRO A 96 3.26 -21.80 13.33
C PRO A 96 2.72 -22.73 12.24
N GLY A 97 3.03 -22.42 10.98
CA GLY A 97 2.58 -23.22 9.82
C GLY A 97 1.13 -23.00 9.41
N ALA A 98 0.37 -22.13 10.09
CA ALA A 98 -1.00 -21.81 9.68
C ALA A 98 -1.06 -21.24 8.26
N THR A 99 -2.12 -21.57 7.55
CA THR A 99 -2.40 -21.06 6.21
C THR A 99 -3.44 -19.96 6.29
N LEU A 100 -3.12 -18.77 5.77
CA LEU A 100 -4.11 -17.71 5.63
C LEU A 100 -4.94 -17.94 4.37
N SER A 101 -6.26 -17.82 4.53
CA SER A 101 -7.20 -17.86 3.43
C SER A 101 -7.35 -16.49 2.79
N VAL A 102 -7.05 -16.42 1.50
CA VAL A 102 -7.22 -15.22 0.67
C VAL A 102 -8.38 -15.46 -0.27
N ASN A 103 -9.32 -14.52 -0.34
CA ASN A 103 -10.43 -14.62 -1.26
C ASN A 103 -10.55 -13.36 -2.11
N ILE A 104 -10.62 -13.56 -3.42
CA ILE A 104 -10.79 -12.51 -4.40
C ILE A 104 -12.28 -12.40 -4.71
N LEU A 105 -12.88 -11.26 -4.36
CA LEU A 105 -14.20 -10.85 -4.80
C LEU A 105 -14.07 -10.15 -6.16
N ASN A 106 -14.63 -10.76 -7.20
CA ASN A 106 -14.59 -10.25 -8.57
C ASN A 106 -15.99 -9.83 -9.07
N PRO A 107 -16.64 -8.82 -8.46
CA PRO A 107 -17.99 -8.40 -8.85
C PRO A 107 -18.02 -7.74 -10.24
N VAL A 108 -16.87 -7.26 -10.72
CA VAL A 108 -16.70 -6.62 -12.03
C VAL A 108 -16.39 -7.60 -13.15
N SER A 109 -16.34 -8.91 -12.86
CA SER A 109 -16.13 -9.96 -13.86
C SER A 109 -14.84 -9.81 -14.67
N MET A 110 -13.73 -9.47 -13.99
CA MET A 110 -12.38 -9.51 -14.56
C MET A 110 -12.08 -10.89 -15.16
N PRO A 111 -11.33 -10.95 -16.29
CA PRO A 111 -11.01 -12.21 -16.94
C PRO A 111 -10.12 -13.08 -16.04
N LYS A 112 -10.17 -14.39 -16.26
CA LYS A 112 -9.41 -15.38 -15.50
C LYS A 112 -7.91 -15.06 -15.46
N GLU A 113 -7.34 -14.60 -16.58
CA GLU A 113 -5.94 -14.21 -16.67
C GLU A 113 -5.57 -13.14 -15.63
N SER A 114 -6.38 -12.09 -15.47
CA SER A 114 -6.16 -11.06 -14.44
C SER A 114 -6.26 -11.61 -13.02
N ILE A 115 -7.14 -12.60 -12.79
CA ILE A 115 -7.23 -13.28 -11.49
C ILE A 115 -5.96 -14.10 -11.21
N GLU A 116 -5.39 -14.74 -12.22
CA GLU A 116 -4.12 -15.45 -12.09
C GLU A 116 -2.94 -14.50 -11.85
N LEU A 117 -2.93 -13.30 -12.44
CA LEU A 117 -1.91 -12.28 -12.13
C LEU A 117 -1.92 -11.88 -10.63
N ILE A 118 -3.11 -11.67 -10.06
CA ILE A 118 -3.28 -11.37 -8.64
C ILE A 118 -2.78 -12.54 -7.79
N LYS A 119 -3.16 -13.77 -8.15
CA LYS A 119 -2.71 -14.98 -7.44
C LYS A 119 -1.19 -15.10 -7.47
N ASN A 120 -0.58 -15.00 -8.66
CA ASN A 120 0.86 -15.13 -8.84
C ASN A 120 1.63 -14.05 -8.07
N SER A 121 1.12 -12.83 -8.00
CA SER A 121 1.69 -11.74 -7.19
C SER A 121 1.74 -12.05 -5.68
N ILE A 122 0.99 -13.06 -5.23
CA ILE A 122 0.94 -13.51 -3.84
C ILE A 122 1.68 -14.84 -3.70
N THR A 123 1.40 -15.85 -4.53
CA THR A 123 1.86 -17.24 -4.34
C THR A 123 3.13 -17.61 -5.10
N SER A 124 3.61 -16.76 -6.02
CA SER A 124 4.85 -17.09 -6.75
C SER A 124 6.01 -17.23 -5.78
N THR A 125 6.78 -18.30 -5.97
CA THR A 125 8.05 -18.55 -5.27
C THR A 125 9.26 -18.18 -6.12
N ASP A 126 9.03 -17.63 -7.31
CA ASP A 126 10.09 -17.28 -8.24
C ASP A 126 10.84 -16.04 -7.75
N THR A 127 12.13 -16.02 -8.06
CA THR A 127 13.04 -14.92 -7.74
C THR A 127 13.69 -14.37 -9.00
N MET A 128 14.25 -13.17 -8.88
CA MET A 128 15.12 -12.59 -9.89
C MET A 128 16.22 -11.76 -9.24
N ASP A 129 17.40 -11.75 -9.84
CA ASP A 129 18.50 -10.91 -9.39
C ASP A 129 18.52 -9.62 -10.21
N ILE A 130 18.62 -8.48 -9.53
CA ILE A 130 18.67 -7.15 -10.14
C ILE A 130 19.97 -6.48 -9.74
N ASP A 131 20.68 -5.90 -10.72
CA ASP A 131 21.90 -5.13 -10.45
C ASP A 131 21.53 -3.89 -9.63
N ASP A 132 22.17 -3.75 -8.47
CA ASP A 132 21.90 -2.71 -7.48
C ASP A 132 22.12 -1.29 -8.03
N SER A 133 22.99 -1.15 -9.02
CA SER A 133 23.24 0.13 -9.68
C SER A 133 22.04 0.66 -10.46
N LEU A 134 21.11 -0.23 -10.86
CA LEU A 134 19.86 0.15 -11.53
C LEU A 134 18.85 0.80 -10.58
N LEU A 135 19.04 0.62 -9.28
CA LEU A 135 18.15 1.09 -8.22
C LEU A 135 18.84 2.09 -7.28
N HIS A 136 20.06 2.51 -7.60
CA HIS A 136 20.89 3.37 -6.75
C HIS A 136 21.13 2.77 -5.35
N LYS A 137 21.24 1.44 -5.27
CA LYS A 137 21.43 0.67 -4.03
C LYS A 137 22.85 0.12 -3.84
N GLY A 138 23.74 0.38 -4.78
CA GLY A 138 25.12 -0.11 -4.73
C GLY A 138 25.87 0.00 -6.06
N PRO A 139 27.14 -0.43 -6.07
CA PRO A 139 27.99 -0.37 -7.26
C PRO A 139 27.54 -1.35 -8.35
N LYS A 140 27.96 -1.08 -9.60
CA LYS A 140 27.72 -1.99 -10.73
C LYS A 140 28.28 -3.39 -10.47
N ASN A 141 27.57 -4.42 -10.95
CA ASN A 141 27.85 -5.84 -10.69
C ASN A 141 27.67 -6.28 -9.22
N SER A 142 27.01 -5.45 -8.39
CA SER A 142 26.39 -5.91 -7.15
C SER A 142 24.94 -6.26 -7.45
N PHE A 143 24.42 -7.34 -6.88
CA PHE A 143 23.06 -7.82 -7.14
C PHE A 143 22.28 -7.98 -5.83
N SER A 144 20.98 -7.69 -5.86
CA SER A 144 20.03 -8.11 -4.83
C SER A 144 19.05 -9.12 -5.42
N THR A 145 18.60 -10.05 -4.58
CA THR A 145 17.50 -10.95 -4.95
C THR A 145 16.16 -10.27 -4.66
N TYR A 146 15.26 -10.34 -5.63
CA TYR A 146 13.89 -9.87 -5.56
C TYR A 146 12.92 -11.02 -5.76
N TYR A 147 11.74 -10.92 -5.15
CA TYR A 147 10.72 -11.96 -5.17
C TYR A 147 9.48 -11.51 -5.94
N LEU A 148 8.96 -12.40 -6.78
CA LEU A 148 7.80 -12.13 -7.62
C LEU A 148 6.47 -12.29 -6.85
N GLY A 149 6.48 -13.01 -5.73
CA GLY A 149 5.32 -13.21 -4.86
C GLY A 149 5.68 -13.22 -3.38
N TRP A 150 4.71 -12.83 -2.55
CA TRP A 150 4.89 -12.76 -1.09
C TRP A 150 5.14 -14.12 -0.45
N GLU A 151 4.56 -15.20 -0.97
CA GLU A 151 4.79 -16.55 -0.45
C GLU A 151 6.28 -16.94 -0.55
N GLY A 152 6.91 -16.75 -1.72
CA GLY A 152 8.35 -16.95 -1.87
C GLY A 152 9.19 -16.08 -0.95
N ALA A 153 8.84 -14.79 -0.87
CA ALA A 153 9.55 -13.82 -0.01
C ALA A 153 9.46 -14.19 1.49
N LEU A 154 8.29 -14.64 1.94
CA LEU A 154 8.07 -14.97 3.35
C LEU A 154 8.64 -16.36 3.69
N GLN A 155 8.70 -17.28 2.74
CA GLN A 155 9.37 -18.58 2.92
C GLN A 155 10.87 -18.46 3.14
N SER A 156 11.53 -17.42 2.60
CA SER A 156 12.97 -17.20 2.81
C SER A 156 13.31 -16.64 4.21
N THR A 157 12.31 -16.18 4.97
CA THR A 157 12.53 -15.64 6.32
C THR A 157 12.92 -16.74 7.33
N PRO A 158 13.78 -16.44 8.31
CA PRO A 158 14.02 -17.33 9.44
C PRO A 158 12.78 -17.43 10.35
N ASP A 159 12.89 -18.21 11.42
CA ASP A 159 11.90 -18.18 12.50
C ASP A 159 12.04 -16.89 13.31
N THR A 160 10.90 -16.35 13.72
CA THR A 160 10.74 -15.10 14.47
C THR A 160 9.99 -15.35 15.78
N LYS A 161 10.02 -14.38 16.71
CA LYS A 161 9.31 -14.51 18.00
C LYS A 161 7.82 -14.80 17.82
N ILE A 162 7.19 -14.12 16.86
CA ILE A 162 5.81 -14.36 16.44
C ILE A 162 5.85 -15.06 15.08
N PRO A 163 5.06 -16.12 14.83
CA PRO A 163 5.06 -16.80 13.55
C PRO A 163 4.62 -15.91 12.38
N ILE A 164 5.44 -15.85 11.33
CA ILE A 164 5.10 -15.17 10.05
C ILE A 164 4.12 -16.04 9.23
N PRO A 165 3.07 -15.46 8.61
CA PRO A 165 2.20 -16.19 7.69
C PRO A 165 2.91 -16.53 6.38
N LYS A 166 3.46 -17.74 6.26
CA LYS A 166 4.22 -18.19 5.08
C LYS A 166 3.39 -18.94 4.03
N ASN A 167 2.13 -19.26 4.32
CA ASN A 167 1.29 -20.11 3.48
C ASN A 167 -0.04 -19.43 3.17
N PHE A 168 -0.45 -19.42 1.90
CA PHE A 168 -1.71 -18.83 1.47
C PHE A 168 -2.54 -19.81 0.65
N VAL A 169 -3.86 -19.80 0.87
CA VAL A 169 -4.81 -20.48 -0.02
C VAL A 169 -5.68 -19.44 -0.69
N ILE A 170 -5.58 -19.33 -2.02
CA ILE A 170 -6.32 -18.32 -2.77
C ILE A 170 -7.55 -18.91 -3.44
N THR A 171 -8.69 -18.29 -3.15
CA THR A 171 -9.98 -18.59 -3.78
C THR A 171 -10.51 -17.37 -4.52
N ASN A 172 -11.38 -17.59 -5.51
CA ASN A 172 -12.14 -16.54 -6.16
C ASN A 172 -13.62 -16.94 -6.07
N SER A 173 -14.32 -16.35 -5.10
CA SER A 173 -15.72 -16.64 -4.83
C SER A 173 -16.52 -15.35 -4.66
N ASP A 174 -17.85 -15.46 -4.73
CA ASP A 174 -18.78 -14.35 -4.49
C ASP A 174 -19.06 -14.10 -3.00
N LYS A 175 -18.64 -15.01 -2.13
CA LYS A 175 -18.83 -14.92 -0.67
C LYS A 175 -17.69 -14.14 -0.05
N ALA A 176 -17.97 -13.17 0.81
CA ALA A 176 -16.98 -12.39 1.54
C ALA A 176 -16.35 -13.15 2.74
N ASN A 177 -15.83 -14.35 2.48
CA ASN A 177 -15.14 -15.18 3.45
C ASN A 177 -13.63 -15.11 3.22
N GLY A 178 -12.83 -15.42 4.25
CA GLY A 178 -11.36 -15.37 4.20
C GLY A 178 -10.76 -14.47 5.27
N ASP A 179 -9.49 -14.70 5.57
CA ASP A 179 -8.67 -13.87 6.47
C ASP A 179 -8.29 -12.56 5.76
N ILE A 180 -7.92 -12.66 4.49
CA ILE A 180 -7.67 -11.53 3.59
C ILE A 180 -8.69 -11.55 2.46
N ILE A 181 -9.37 -10.42 2.23
CA ILE A 181 -10.36 -10.28 1.16
C ILE A 181 -9.88 -9.22 0.17
N ILE A 182 -9.68 -9.60 -1.09
CA ILE A 182 -9.31 -8.70 -2.19
C ILE A 182 -10.58 -8.37 -2.98
N ILE A 183 -10.87 -7.08 -3.13
CA ILE A 183 -12.08 -6.58 -3.78
C ILE A 183 -11.69 -5.85 -5.06
N LEU A 184 -12.15 -6.36 -6.19
CA LEU A 184 -11.91 -5.73 -7.49
C LEU A 184 -13.05 -4.75 -7.82
N SER A 185 -12.69 -3.50 -8.09
CA SER A 185 -13.65 -2.42 -8.34
C SER A 185 -13.30 -1.63 -9.59
N ASN A 186 -14.33 -1.20 -10.32
CA ASN A 186 -14.20 -0.22 -11.42
C ASN A 186 -14.56 1.20 -11.00
N ILE A 187 -14.83 1.41 -9.71
CA ILE A 187 -15.02 2.75 -9.15
C ILE A 187 -13.63 3.35 -8.94
N LYS A 188 -13.46 4.61 -9.33
CA LYS A 188 -12.26 5.39 -8.97
C LYS A 188 -12.39 5.85 -7.53
N ASP A 189 -11.31 5.71 -6.75
CA ASP A 189 -11.27 6.34 -5.44
C ASP A 189 -11.34 7.87 -5.56
N ARG A 190 -12.00 8.51 -4.60
CA ARG A 190 -12.17 9.97 -4.60
C ARG A 190 -10.88 10.72 -4.30
N SER A 191 -9.93 10.05 -3.64
CA SER A 191 -8.62 10.62 -3.28
C SER A 191 -7.56 10.31 -4.33
N GLY A 192 -7.91 9.59 -5.40
CA GLY A 192 -7.00 9.23 -6.47
C GLY A 192 -6.21 7.93 -6.24
N ASN A 193 -6.51 7.17 -5.19
CA ASN A 193 -5.83 5.92 -4.91
C ASN A 193 -6.15 4.83 -5.95
N THR A 194 -5.15 4.02 -6.29
CA THR A 194 -5.28 2.85 -7.18
C THR A 194 -5.47 1.55 -6.40
N GLY A 195 -5.03 1.51 -5.14
CA GLY A 195 -5.26 0.45 -4.16
C GLY A 195 -5.54 1.04 -2.78
N TYR A 196 -6.13 0.24 -1.89
CA TYR A 196 -6.24 0.57 -0.48
C TYR A 196 -6.40 -0.68 0.38
N THR A 197 -5.62 -0.74 1.45
CA THR A 197 -5.69 -1.82 2.44
C THR A 197 -6.24 -1.32 3.77
N LYS A 198 -7.24 -2.03 4.28
CA LYS A 198 -7.80 -1.84 5.62
C LYS A 198 -7.65 -3.11 6.44
N THR A 199 -7.06 -2.98 7.61
CA THR A 199 -6.96 -4.07 8.59
C THR A 199 -8.00 -3.92 9.69
N VAL A 200 -8.43 -5.05 10.26
CA VAL A 200 -9.22 -5.14 11.49
C VAL A 200 -8.30 -5.73 12.53
N LEU A 201 -8.25 -5.07 13.70
CA LEU A 201 -7.35 -5.43 14.77
C LEU A 201 -8.13 -5.95 15.98
N GLU A 202 -7.54 -6.92 16.67
CA GLU A 202 -7.87 -7.28 18.05
C GLU A 202 -6.63 -7.00 18.90
N GLY A 203 -6.68 -5.93 19.70
CA GLY A 203 -5.46 -5.39 20.33
C GLY A 203 -4.47 -4.90 19.26
N ASP A 204 -3.27 -5.47 19.27
CA ASP A 204 -2.20 -5.17 18.32
C ASP A 204 -2.08 -6.18 17.18
N HIS A 205 -3.03 -7.12 17.06
CA HIS A 205 -2.97 -8.22 16.11
C HIS A 205 -3.97 -8.03 14.99
N ILE A 206 -3.53 -8.25 13.75
CA ILE A 206 -4.42 -8.32 12.59
C ILE A 206 -5.25 -9.60 12.71
N VAL A 207 -6.57 -9.44 12.67
CA VAL A 207 -7.54 -10.55 12.62
C VAL A 207 -8.25 -10.64 11.27
N LYS A 208 -8.20 -9.58 10.46
CA LYS A 208 -8.75 -9.55 9.10
C LYS A 208 -8.14 -8.43 8.28
N ALA A 209 -7.97 -8.63 6.98
CA ALA A 209 -7.59 -7.57 6.05
C ALA A 209 -8.52 -7.49 4.84
N PHE A 210 -8.73 -6.28 4.35
CA PHE A 210 -9.50 -5.97 3.15
C PHE A 210 -8.62 -5.14 2.23
N ILE A 211 -8.36 -5.66 1.04
CA ILE A 211 -7.66 -4.97 -0.03
C ILE A 211 -8.71 -4.55 -1.05
N THR A 212 -8.74 -3.29 -1.46
CA THR A 212 -9.55 -2.84 -2.60
C THR A 212 -8.63 -2.37 -3.70
N ILE A 213 -8.77 -2.95 -4.90
CA ILE A 213 -8.07 -2.50 -6.10
C ILE A 213 -9.08 -1.71 -6.95
N TYR A 214 -8.78 -0.45 -7.20
CA TYR A 214 -9.67 0.48 -7.89
C TYR A 214 -9.40 0.53 -9.39
N ASN A 215 -10.44 0.88 -10.15
CA ASN A 215 -10.40 1.10 -11.59
C ASN A 215 -9.73 -0.04 -12.38
N VAL A 216 -9.97 -1.30 -12.00
CA VAL A 216 -9.22 -2.47 -12.49
C VAL A 216 -9.25 -2.66 -14.01
N ASN A 217 -10.33 -2.27 -14.68
CA ASN A 217 -10.43 -2.35 -16.15
C ASN A 217 -9.48 -1.42 -16.90
N ALA A 218 -8.94 -0.40 -16.23
CA ALA A 218 -8.02 0.56 -16.83
C ALA A 218 -6.55 0.24 -16.51
N LEU A 219 -6.29 -0.78 -15.68
CA LEU A 219 -4.94 -1.17 -15.29
C LEU A 219 -4.35 -2.10 -16.35
N SER A 220 -3.06 -1.91 -16.65
CA SER A 220 -2.26 -2.93 -17.32
C SER A 220 -2.01 -4.12 -16.40
N SER A 221 -1.58 -5.25 -16.97
CA SER A 221 -1.17 -6.43 -16.21
C SER A 221 -0.12 -6.09 -15.14
N ASN A 222 0.94 -5.37 -15.52
CA ASN A 222 2.01 -4.98 -14.61
C ASN A 222 1.50 -4.06 -13.49
N GLN A 223 0.59 -3.13 -13.78
CA GLN A 223 -0.01 -2.27 -12.77
C GLN A 223 -0.84 -3.08 -11.77
N LEU A 224 -1.64 -4.03 -12.25
CA LEU A 224 -2.45 -4.89 -11.39
C LEU A 224 -1.59 -5.73 -10.45
N GLU A 225 -0.52 -6.34 -10.97
CA GLU A 225 0.42 -7.11 -10.15
C GLU A 225 1.13 -6.24 -9.12
N THR A 226 1.60 -5.07 -9.54
CA THR A 226 2.32 -4.12 -8.68
C THR A 226 1.45 -3.64 -7.52
N ILE A 227 0.22 -3.19 -7.81
CA ILE A 227 -0.73 -2.75 -6.78
C ILE A 227 -1.07 -3.95 -5.87
N THR A 228 -1.25 -5.14 -6.44
CA THR A 228 -1.51 -6.34 -5.63
C THR A 228 -0.37 -6.60 -4.64
N ARG A 229 0.90 -6.57 -5.08
CA ARG A 229 2.05 -6.78 -4.20
C ARG A 229 2.13 -5.71 -3.11
N HIS A 230 1.97 -4.45 -3.47
CA HIS A 230 2.01 -3.32 -2.53
C HIS A 230 0.92 -3.45 -1.44
N GLU A 231 -0.33 -3.60 -1.85
CA GLU A 231 -1.46 -3.71 -0.92
C GLU A 231 -1.38 -4.99 -0.07
N PHE A 232 -0.87 -6.09 -0.64
CA PHE A 232 -0.65 -7.30 0.13
C PHE A 232 0.45 -7.13 1.18
N GLY A 233 1.47 -6.31 0.90
CA GLY A 233 2.47 -5.89 1.89
C GLY A 233 1.84 -5.20 3.11
N HIS A 234 0.86 -4.31 2.88
CA HIS A 234 0.07 -3.75 3.97
C HIS A 234 -0.76 -4.80 4.71
N ALA A 235 -1.36 -5.75 3.98
CA ALA A 235 -2.19 -6.79 4.57
C ALA A 235 -1.40 -7.75 5.48
N ILE A 236 -0.09 -7.93 5.26
CA ILE A 236 0.80 -8.73 6.11
C ILE A 236 1.47 -7.92 7.24
N GLY A 237 1.31 -6.59 7.24
CA GLY A 237 1.69 -5.73 8.36
C GLY A 237 2.71 -4.63 8.08
N LEU A 238 3.15 -4.46 6.83
CA LEU A 238 4.10 -3.40 6.49
C LEU A 238 3.39 -2.05 6.35
N GLY A 239 4.06 -0.98 6.76
CA GLY A 239 3.72 0.39 6.39
C GLY A 239 4.43 0.81 5.11
N HIS A 240 4.37 2.10 4.79
CA HIS A 240 5.08 2.61 3.62
C HIS A 240 6.60 2.64 3.83
N SER A 241 7.33 2.60 2.72
CA SER A 241 8.76 2.94 2.66
C SER A 241 8.96 4.43 2.41
N SER A 242 10.06 4.99 2.93
CA SER A 242 10.53 6.32 2.55
C SER A 242 11.27 6.35 1.22
N ALA A 243 11.68 5.19 0.70
CA ALA A 243 12.41 5.05 -0.55
C ALA A 243 11.44 5.01 -1.74
N PRO A 244 11.49 5.97 -2.68
CA PRO A 244 10.54 6.04 -3.79
C PRO A 244 10.64 4.85 -4.78
N GLU A 245 11.80 4.20 -4.82
CA GLU A 245 12.06 3.02 -5.65
C GLU A 245 11.67 1.68 -4.99
N ASP A 246 11.28 1.67 -3.71
CA ASP A 246 10.87 0.45 -3.01
C ASP A 246 9.38 0.14 -3.24
N LEU A 247 9.03 -1.14 -3.36
CA LEU A 247 7.65 -1.60 -3.56
C LEU A 247 6.65 -0.94 -2.61
N MET A 248 7.02 -0.69 -1.35
CA MET A 248 6.15 -0.10 -0.34
C MET A 248 6.14 1.43 -0.35
N ALA A 249 6.72 2.10 -1.34
CA ALA A 249 6.61 3.55 -1.51
C ALA A 249 5.14 3.98 -1.66
N PRO A 250 4.71 5.12 -1.08
CA PRO A 250 3.33 5.58 -1.16
C PRO A 250 2.87 5.95 -2.58
N THR A 251 3.83 6.24 -3.46
CA THR A 251 3.58 6.48 -4.89
C THR A 251 4.38 5.46 -5.67
N ILE A 252 3.66 4.64 -6.45
CA ILE A 252 4.26 3.60 -7.28
C ILE A 252 4.70 4.21 -8.61
N ASP A 253 5.96 4.62 -8.68
CA ASP A 253 6.63 5.07 -9.90
C ASP A 253 8.01 4.41 -9.99
N MET A 254 7.99 3.07 -10.16
CA MET A 254 9.21 2.26 -10.13
C MET A 254 9.28 1.28 -11.29
N THR A 255 10.50 1.06 -11.74
CA THR A 255 10.83 0.13 -12.84
C THR A 255 10.74 -1.33 -12.40
N TYR A 256 10.99 -1.61 -11.11
CA TYR A 256 11.10 -2.97 -10.56
C TYR A 256 10.19 -3.15 -9.33
N PRO A 257 8.86 -3.36 -9.54
CA PRO A 257 7.87 -3.45 -8.48
C PRO A 257 7.82 -4.84 -7.83
N TYR A 258 8.96 -5.28 -7.30
CA TYR A 258 9.14 -6.60 -6.70
C TYR A 258 9.52 -6.48 -5.22
N ILE A 259 9.34 -7.57 -4.49
CA ILE A 259 9.60 -7.59 -3.05
C ILE A 259 11.10 -7.69 -2.83
N SER A 260 11.67 -6.69 -2.16
CA SER A 260 13.10 -6.55 -1.89
C SER A 260 13.50 -7.27 -0.60
N GLU A 261 14.81 -7.50 -0.43
CA GLU A 261 15.38 -7.93 0.86
C GLU A 261 15.04 -6.95 2.01
N CYS A 262 14.91 -5.66 1.70
CA CYS A 262 14.48 -4.65 2.69
C CYS A 262 13.04 -4.89 3.17
N ASN A 263 12.12 -5.23 2.25
CA ASN A 263 10.76 -5.60 2.63
C ASN A 263 10.75 -6.84 3.54
N ILE A 264 11.57 -7.84 3.21
CA ILE A 264 11.70 -9.07 4.00
C ILE A 264 12.26 -8.77 5.39
N GLN A 265 13.30 -7.95 5.48
CA GLN A 265 13.86 -7.54 6.76
C GLN A 265 12.84 -6.79 7.62
N ALA A 266 12.01 -5.93 7.01
CA ALA A 266 10.96 -5.23 7.72
C ALA A 266 9.88 -6.18 8.28
N VAL A 267 9.53 -7.25 7.55
CA VAL A 267 8.67 -8.31 8.08
C VAL A 267 9.35 -9.01 9.25
N ILE A 268 10.62 -9.41 9.12
CA ILE A 268 11.36 -10.07 10.20
C ILE A 268 11.40 -9.19 11.46
N ASP A 269 11.70 -7.90 11.31
CA ASP A 269 11.75 -6.94 12.41
C ASP A 269 10.39 -6.78 13.09
N LEU A 270 9.30 -6.67 12.30
CA LEU A 270 7.93 -6.59 12.82
C LEU A 270 7.58 -7.83 13.66
N TYR A 271 7.82 -9.03 13.15
CA TYR A 271 7.46 -10.28 13.82
C TYR A 271 8.45 -10.68 14.93
N ASN A 272 9.57 -9.95 15.07
CA ASN A 272 10.45 -9.99 16.24
C ASN A 272 10.14 -8.89 17.28
N GLU A 273 9.03 -8.18 17.10
CA GLU A 273 8.54 -7.13 18.00
C GLU A 273 9.53 -6.00 18.18
N LYS A 274 10.15 -5.56 17.07
CA LYS A 274 11.04 -4.40 17.11
C LYS A 274 10.26 -3.15 17.55
N SER A 275 10.81 -2.46 18.55
CA SER A 275 10.09 -1.43 19.32
C SER A 275 10.14 -0.02 18.73
N ASP A 276 11.05 0.25 17.79
CA ASP A 276 11.18 1.57 17.15
C ASP A 276 10.12 1.81 16.06
N GLY A 277 9.38 0.77 15.67
CA GLY A 277 8.33 0.85 14.65
C GLY A 277 8.88 1.10 13.24
N THR A 278 10.20 0.97 13.02
CA THR A 278 10.84 1.24 11.73
C THR A 278 11.97 0.27 11.46
N THR A 279 12.11 -0.15 10.21
CA THR A 279 13.28 -0.88 9.73
C THR A 279 14.12 0.04 8.87
N THR A 280 15.37 0.29 9.27
CA THR A 280 16.33 0.97 8.40
C THR A 280 17.08 -0.09 7.62
N CYS A 281 16.94 -0.04 6.30
CA CYS A 281 17.67 -0.90 5.40
C CYS A 281 18.97 -0.18 5.03
N GLN A 282 20.09 -0.80 5.40
CA GLN A 282 21.41 -0.37 4.96
C GLN A 282 21.87 -1.38 3.92
N LYS A 283 22.13 -0.89 2.71
CA LYS A 283 22.94 -1.61 1.75
C LYS A 283 24.17 -0.76 1.45
#